data_AF-A0A7V5F2L7-F1
#
_entry.id   AF-A0A7V5F2L7-F1
#
_cell.length_a   1.000
_cell.length_b   1.000
_cell.length_c   1.000
_cell.angle_alpha   90.00
_cell.angle_beta   90.00
_cell.angle_gamma   90.00
#
_symmetry.space_group_name_H-M   'P 1'
#
loop_
_entity.id
_entity.type
_entity.pdbx_description
1 polymer ?
#
loop_
_entity_poly.entity_id
_entity_poly.type
_entity_poly.pdbx_seq_one_letter_code
_entity_poly.pdbx_strand_id
1 'polypeptide(L)'
;LTFGGWLAFGPAPALTFALVAEVSVLVIACPCAMGLATPTSIMVGTGRGAELGVLFRKGDALQSLESVKVVAFDKTGTLTQGRPALTDLVVADGWEKADLLALVAGAEAQSEHPVAEAITQAARDQGLALPETVTFRALPGFGIRAEVGGHALTVGAARLMAREKIETAGFAESADSYAKDGKTPLFVGIDGQIAGVIAVADPVKETSPAAIAALHRMGLEVAMITGDAQATADAIARQLGIDHVSAEVLPRGKVAAVEALKTAHGTTAFVGDGINDAPALASADVGLAIGTGTDVAIGAADVVLSSGELPGVATAIALSRQTMRNIRQNLFWAFGYNVVLIPVAAGVLYPFGGPMLSPMLAAFAMAMSSIFVLTNALRLRRAGGQRAMAV
;
A
#
# COMPACT_ATOMS: atom_id res chain seq x y z
N LEU A 1 6.16 14.66 -49.43
CA LEU A 1 7.42 14.10 -49.95
C LEU A 1 7.15 12.94 -50.91
N THR A 2 6.46 11.88 -50.48
CA THR A 2 6.10 10.72 -51.33
C THR A 2 5.43 11.11 -52.64
N PHE A 3 4.37 11.91 -52.60
CA PHE A 3 3.66 12.39 -53.81
C PHE A 3 4.60 13.11 -54.79
N GLY A 4 5.39 14.08 -54.30
CA GLY A 4 6.34 14.84 -55.13
C GLY A 4 7.45 13.97 -55.73
N GLY A 5 7.94 12.97 -54.97
CA GLY A 5 8.94 12.02 -55.47
C GLY A 5 8.41 11.16 -56.61
N TRP A 6 7.18 10.64 -56.47
CA TRP A 6 6.53 9.85 -57.52
C TRP A 6 6.12 10.68 -58.73
N LEU A 7 5.76 11.95 -58.55
CA LEU A 7 5.44 12.84 -59.67
C LEU A 7 6.68 13.19 -60.50
N ALA A 8 7.84 13.34 -59.85
CA ALA A 8 9.10 13.72 -60.52
C ALA A 8 9.85 12.54 -61.14
N PHE A 9 9.84 11.36 -60.49
CA PHE A 9 10.66 10.21 -60.88
C PHE A 9 9.84 8.94 -61.22
N GLY A 10 8.52 8.99 -61.06
CA GLY A 10 7.66 7.83 -61.29
C GLY A 10 7.41 7.54 -62.77
N PRO A 11 7.03 6.29 -63.11
CA PRO A 11 6.68 5.88 -64.47
C PRO A 11 5.32 6.47 -64.88
N ALA A 12 5.11 6.61 -66.20
CA ALA A 12 3.84 7.07 -66.72
C ALA A 12 2.72 6.02 -66.52
N PRO A 13 1.52 6.40 -66.02
CA PRO A 13 1.09 7.74 -65.64
C PRO A 13 1.51 8.13 -64.20
N ALA A 14 2.42 9.10 -64.06
CA ALA A 14 3.04 9.46 -62.79
C ALA A 14 2.04 9.98 -61.74
N LEU A 15 0.99 10.68 -62.17
CA LEU A 15 -0.05 11.21 -61.28
C LEU A 15 -0.79 10.08 -60.53
N THR A 16 -1.15 9.00 -61.25
CA THR A 16 -1.85 7.86 -60.64
C THR A 16 -0.97 7.16 -59.61
N PHE A 17 0.31 6.93 -59.94
CA PHE A 17 1.26 6.33 -59.02
C PHE A 17 1.51 7.20 -57.79
N ALA A 18 1.66 8.52 -57.97
CA ALA A 18 1.84 9.46 -56.88
C ALA A 18 0.65 9.50 -55.92
N LEU A 19 -0.58 9.53 -56.46
CA LEU A 19 -1.81 9.50 -55.67
C LEU A 19 -1.97 8.18 -54.90
N VAL A 20 -1.72 7.04 -55.55
CA VAL A 20 -1.83 5.72 -54.90
C VAL A 20 -0.80 5.59 -53.78
N ALA A 21 0.45 5.98 -54.00
CA ALA A 21 1.50 5.91 -52.97
C ALA A 21 1.22 6.85 -51.79
N GLU A 22 0.74 8.06 -52.05
CA GLU A 22 0.33 9.00 -51.00
C GLU A 22 -0.82 8.44 -50.16
N VAL A 23 -1.89 7.96 -50.79
CA VAL A 23 -3.05 7.38 -50.09
C VAL A 23 -2.62 6.14 -49.29
N SER A 24 -1.81 5.25 -49.88
CA SER A 24 -1.29 4.08 -49.17
C SER A 24 -0.47 4.47 -47.93
N VAL A 25 0.36 5.52 -48.01
CA VAL A 25 1.13 6.04 -46.86
C VAL A 25 0.21 6.62 -45.79
N LEU A 26 -0.81 7.39 -46.17
CA LEU A 26 -1.77 7.97 -45.21
C LEU A 26 -2.57 6.88 -44.50
N VAL A 27 -3.03 5.86 -45.24
CA VAL A 27 -3.77 4.72 -44.69
C VAL A 27 -2.89 3.94 -43.72
N ILE A 28 -1.66 3.58 -44.10
CA ILE A 28 -0.79 2.79 -43.23
C ILE A 28 -0.22 3.60 -42.06
N ALA A 29 -0.21 4.93 -42.12
CA ALA A 29 0.28 5.75 -41.02
C ALA A 29 -0.70 5.82 -39.83
N CYS A 30 -1.98 5.48 -40.02
CA CYS A 30 -2.99 5.54 -38.96
C CYS A 30 -2.94 4.29 -38.05
N PRO A 31 -2.56 4.41 -36.76
CA PRO A 31 -2.43 3.26 -35.88
C PRO A 31 -3.78 2.90 -35.23
N CYS A 32 -4.66 2.20 -35.96
CA CYS A 32 -6.00 1.85 -35.45
C CYS A 32 -5.97 1.08 -34.11
N ALA A 33 -4.96 0.25 -33.89
CA ALA A 33 -4.83 -0.56 -32.68
C ALA A 33 -4.38 0.25 -31.45
N MET A 34 -3.82 1.45 -31.62
CA MET A 34 -3.36 2.31 -30.52
C MET A 34 -4.51 2.66 -29.58
N GLY A 35 -5.70 2.97 -30.12
CA GLY A 35 -6.87 3.33 -29.34
C GLY A 35 -7.41 2.19 -28.46
N LEU A 36 -7.09 0.92 -28.80
CA LEU A 36 -7.49 -0.26 -28.04
C LEU A 36 -6.39 -0.76 -27.08
N ALA A 37 -5.12 -0.52 -27.41
CA ALA A 37 -3.97 -1.05 -26.68
C ALA A 37 -4.04 -0.79 -25.17
N THR A 38 -4.21 0.48 -24.78
CA THR A 38 -4.21 0.87 -23.37
C THR A 38 -5.51 0.48 -22.65
N PRO A 39 -6.72 0.83 -23.15
CA PRO A 39 -7.97 0.54 -22.45
C PRO A 39 -8.23 -0.95 -22.28
N THR A 40 -7.92 -1.79 -23.28
CA THR A 40 -8.10 -3.24 -23.16
C THR A 40 -7.15 -3.86 -22.14
N SER A 41 -5.88 -3.43 -22.12
CA SER A 41 -4.91 -3.94 -21.15
C SER A 41 -5.29 -3.55 -19.72
N ILE A 42 -5.74 -2.31 -19.51
CA ILE A 42 -6.24 -1.83 -18.22
C ILE A 42 -7.48 -2.64 -17.81
N MET A 43 -8.46 -2.80 -18.69
CA MET A 43 -9.70 -3.55 -18.39
C MET A 43 -9.43 -5.01 -18.02
N VAL A 44 -8.57 -5.70 -18.77
CA VAL A 44 -8.20 -7.09 -18.44
C VAL A 44 -7.37 -7.15 -17.16
N GLY A 45 -6.46 -6.19 -16.97
CA GLY A 45 -5.62 -6.08 -15.77
C GLY A 45 -6.46 -5.85 -14.51
N THR A 46 -7.34 -4.86 -14.48
CA THR A 46 -8.22 -4.58 -13.35
C THR A 46 -9.22 -5.71 -13.11
N GLY A 47 -9.77 -6.32 -14.17
CA GLY A 47 -10.62 -7.51 -14.06
C GLY A 47 -9.89 -8.69 -13.41
N ARG A 48 -8.64 -8.94 -13.81
CA ARG A 48 -7.80 -9.96 -13.17
C ARG A 48 -7.45 -9.60 -11.74
N GLY A 49 -7.22 -8.32 -11.46
CA GLY A 49 -7.02 -7.82 -10.10
C GLY A 49 -8.20 -8.16 -9.20
N ALA A 50 -9.42 -7.92 -9.66
CA ALA A 50 -10.63 -8.22 -8.90
C ALA A 50 -10.75 -9.72 -8.58
N GLU A 51 -10.43 -10.61 -9.52
CA GLU A 51 -10.36 -12.07 -9.27
C GLU A 51 -9.31 -12.45 -8.22
N LEU A 52 -8.24 -11.66 -8.09
CA LEU A 52 -7.17 -11.85 -7.11
C LEU A 52 -7.40 -11.08 -5.80
N GLY A 53 -8.57 -10.46 -5.62
CA GLY A 53 -8.89 -9.67 -4.43
C GLY A 53 -8.24 -8.27 -4.38
N VAL A 54 -7.81 -7.75 -5.53
CA VAL A 54 -7.20 -6.42 -5.68
C VAL A 54 -8.09 -5.54 -6.56
N LEU A 55 -8.80 -4.58 -5.95
CA LEU A 55 -9.72 -3.69 -6.62
C LEU A 55 -9.06 -2.34 -6.91
N PHE A 56 -8.78 -2.07 -8.19
CA PHE A 56 -8.30 -0.78 -8.64
C PHE A 56 -9.49 0.14 -8.91
N ARG A 57 -9.63 1.23 -8.14
CA ARG A 57 -10.73 2.18 -8.35
C ARG A 57 -10.44 3.16 -9.47
N LYS A 58 -9.21 3.62 -9.54
CA LYS A 58 -8.77 4.56 -10.57
C LYS A 58 -7.84 3.85 -11.56
N GLY A 59 -7.99 4.16 -12.85
CA GLY A 59 -7.22 3.52 -13.92
C GLY A 59 -5.74 3.93 -13.96
N ASP A 60 -5.43 5.12 -13.43
CA ASP A 60 -4.08 5.65 -13.25
C ASP A 60 -3.33 4.98 -12.09
N ALA A 61 -4.03 4.43 -11.09
CA ALA A 61 -3.43 3.69 -9.98
C ALA A 61 -2.53 2.52 -10.46
N LEU A 62 -2.93 1.85 -11.57
CA LEU A 62 -2.10 0.82 -12.21
C LEU A 62 -0.77 1.38 -12.73
N GLN A 63 -0.75 2.62 -13.21
CA GLN A 63 0.45 3.26 -13.74
C GLN A 63 1.34 3.72 -12.58
N SER A 64 0.77 4.40 -11.59
CA SER A 64 1.50 4.90 -10.43
C SER A 64 2.12 3.78 -9.60
N LEU A 65 1.44 2.63 -9.47
CA LEU A 65 1.98 1.45 -8.75
C LEU A 65 3.22 0.85 -9.41
N GLU A 66 3.40 1.02 -10.73
CA GLU A 66 4.58 0.48 -11.42
C GLU A 66 5.84 1.21 -10.96
N SER A 67 5.73 2.51 -10.73
CA SER A 67 6.84 3.41 -10.38
C SER A 67 7.21 3.42 -8.90
N VAL A 68 6.40 2.79 -8.03
CA VAL A 68 6.63 2.73 -6.58
C VAL A 68 8.02 2.18 -6.26
N LYS A 69 8.69 2.84 -5.31
CA LYS A 69 10.02 2.50 -4.78
C LYS A 69 9.97 2.10 -3.31
N VAL A 70 9.18 2.82 -2.53
CA VAL A 70 8.93 2.54 -1.10
C VAL A 70 7.46 2.17 -0.88
N VAL A 71 7.24 1.14 -0.08
CA VAL A 71 5.92 0.79 0.45
C VAL A 71 5.91 1.09 1.95
N ALA A 72 5.19 2.14 2.33
CA ALA A 72 4.98 2.53 3.72
C ALA A 72 3.73 1.84 4.27
N PHE A 73 3.86 1.16 5.40
CA PHE A 73 2.76 0.50 6.10
C PHE A 73 2.40 1.26 7.38
N ASP A 74 1.11 1.41 7.65
CA ASP A 74 0.67 1.57 9.03
C ASP A 74 0.98 0.30 9.82
N LYS A 75 1.23 0.42 11.12
CA LYS A 75 1.45 -0.75 11.98
C LYS A 75 0.12 -1.42 12.33
N THR A 76 -0.75 -0.68 13.02
CA THR A 76 -1.90 -1.23 13.74
C THR A 76 -2.98 -1.65 12.76
N GLY A 77 -3.48 -2.90 12.85
CA GLY A 77 -4.52 -3.43 11.94
C GLY A 77 -4.04 -3.74 10.51
N THR A 78 -2.87 -3.22 10.14
CA THR A 78 -2.25 -3.43 8.83
C THR A 78 -1.20 -4.55 8.92
N LEU A 79 -0.04 -4.29 9.53
CA LEU A 79 1.02 -5.28 9.80
C LEU A 79 0.67 -6.23 10.96
N THR A 80 -0.17 -5.76 11.87
CA THR A 80 -0.66 -6.49 13.04
C THR A 80 -2.15 -6.80 12.91
N GLN A 81 -2.67 -7.64 13.80
CA GLN A 81 -4.06 -8.09 13.76
C GLN A 81 -5.07 -6.98 14.07
N GLY A 82 -4.64 -5.86 14.65
CA GLY A 82 -5.52 -4.77 15.08
C GLY A 82 -6.31 -5.12 16.33
N ARG A 83 -5.88 -6.17 17.05
CA ARG A 83 -6.53 -6.69 18.26
C ARG A 83 -5.48 -6.78 19.37
N PRO A 84 -5.16 -5.63 20.00
CA PRO A 84 -4.21 -5.62 21.10
C PRO A 84 -4.70 -6.52 22.25
N ALA A 85 -3.77 -7.17 22.93
CA ALA A 85 -4.02 -7.98 24.10
C ALA A 85 -3.06 -7.61 25.23
N LEU A 86 -3.54 -7.64 26.47
CA LEU A 86 -2.67 -7.54 27.64
C LEU A 86 -1.81 -8.82 27.70
N THR A 87 -0.48 -8.64 27.71
CA THR A 87 0.48 -9.75 27.68
C THR A 87 1.19 -9.92 29.00
N ASP A 88 1.64 -8.83 29.61
CA ASP A 88 2.42 -8.85 30.84
C ASP A 88 1.96 -7.75 31.80
N LEU A 89 2.09 -8.03 33.09
CA LEU A 89 1.84 -7.09 34.18
C LEU A 89 2.87 -7.33 35.28
N VAL A 90 3.60 -6.26 35.62
CA VAL A 90 4.52 -6.20 36.77
C VAL A 90 4.04 -5.08 37.69
N VAL A 91 3.98 -5.38 38.97
CA VAL A 91 3.48 -4.49 40.02
C VAL A 91 4.59 -4.11 40.98
N ALA A 92 4.45 -2.97 41.63
CA ALA A 92 5.34 -2.51 42.70
C ALA A 92 5.04 -3.25 44.01
N ASP A 93 6.02 -3.25 44.91
CA ASP A 93 5.84 -3.80 46.25
C ASP A 93 4.64 -3.12 46.94
N GLY A 94 3.74 -3.93 47.51
CA GLY A 94 2.50 -3.47 48.12
C GLY A 94 1.27 -3.49 47.22
N TRP A 95 1.42 -3.82 45.93
CA TRP A 95 0.30 -4.04 45.02
C TRP A 95 0.18 -5.51 44.62
N GLU A 96 -1.06 -6.03 44.61
CA GLU A 96 -1.36 -7.29 43.94
C GLU A 96 -1.70 -7.07 42.47
N LYS A 97 -1.35 -8.03 41.61
CA LYS A 97 -1.63 -7.96 40.17
C LYS A 97 -3.11 -7.79 39.88
N ALA A 98 -3.97 -8.52 40.60
CA ALA A 98 -5.42 -8.47 40.41
C ALA A 98 -5.98 -7.08 40.76
N ASP A 99 -5.54 -6.50 41.89
CA ASP A 99 -6.02 -5.20 42.36
C ASP A 99 -5.59 -4.07 41.41
N LEU A 100 -4.32 -4.07 41.00
CA LEU A 100 -3.84 -3.06 40.04
C LEU A 100 -4.56 -3.18 38.70
N LEU A 101 -4.73 -4.41 38.19
CA LEU A 101 -5.45 -4.64 36.94
C LEU A 101 -6.91 -4.18 37.02
N ALA A 102 -7.60 -4.45 38.13
CA ALA A 102 -8.98 -4.01 38.34
C ALA A 102 -9.09 -2.47 38.34
N LEU A 103 -8.19 -1.77 39.03
CA LEU A 103 -8.16 -0.30 39.04
C LEU A 103 -7.88 0.29 37.66
N VAL A 104 -6.87 -0.22 36.95
CA VAL A 104 -6.52 0.24 35.60
C VAL A 104 -7.67 -0.03 34.63
N ALA A 105 -8.27 -1.22 34.68
CA ALA A 105 -9.41 -1.55 33.84
C ALA A 105 -10.64 -0.68 34.16
N GLY A 106 -10.88 -0.32 35.43
CA GLY A 106 -11.90 0.66 35.79
C GLY A 106 -11.65 2.01 35.11
N ALA A 107 -10.41 2.51 35.17
CA ALA A 107 -10.02 3.77 34.53
C ALA A 107 -10.18 3.74 33.01
N GLU A 108 -9.73 2.66 32.38
CA GLU A 108 -9.76 2.44 30.94
C GLU A 108 -11.17 2.10 30.40
N ALA A 109 -12.13 1.72 31.25
CA ALA A 109 -13.50 1.42 30.81
C ALA A 109 -14.25 2.61 30.18
N GLN A 110 -13.78 3.84 30.41
CA GLN A 110 -14.30 5.07 29.80
C GLN A 110 -13.58 5.46 28.49
N SER A 111 -12.54 4.72 28.10
CA SER A 111 -11.69 5.00 26.95
C SER A 111 -12.10 4.13 25.75
N GLU A 112 -12.25 4.75 24.58
CA GLU A 112 -12.54 4.05 23.32
C GLU A 112 -11.26 3.55 22.62
N HIS A 113 -10.11 3.65 23.28
CA HIS A 113 -8.84 3.26 22.68
C HIS A 113 -8.71 1.72 22.65
N PRO A 114 -8.21 1.10 21.55
CA PRO A 114 -8.06 -0.36 21.48
C PRO A 114 -7.25 -0.99 22.62
N VAL A 115 -6.24 -0.27 23.12
CA VAL A 115 -5.45 -0.67 24.30
C VAL A 115 -6.31 -0.72 25.58
N ALA A 116 -7.25 0.21 25.73
CA ALA A 116 -8.18 0.25 26.86
C ALA A 116 -9.12 -0.96 26.84
N GLU A 117 -9.63 -1.30 25.65
CA GLU A 117 -10.42 -2.51 25.42
C GLU A 117 -9.64 -3.77 25.77
N ALA A 118 -8.36 -3.86 25.36
CA ALA A 118 -7.49 -4.99 25.69
C ALA A 118 -7.32 -5.19 27.21
N ILE A 119 -7.13 -4.10 27.95
CA ILE A 119 -6.93 -4.14 29.41
C ILE A 119 -8.25 -4.48 30.12
N THR A 120 -9.35 -3.84 29.72
CA THR A 120 -10.68 -4.09 30.30
C THR A 120 -11.16 -5.51 30.03
N GLN A 121 -10.91 -6.05 28.83
CA GLN A 121 -11.24 -7.43 28.49
C GLN A 121 -10.41 -8.41 29.33
N ALA A 122 -9.10 -8.19 29.47
CA ALA A 122 -8.25 -9.04 30.30
C ALA A 122 -8.69 -9.09 31.77
N ALA A 123 -9.16 -7.96 32.33
CA ALA A 123 -9.70 -7.93 33.69
C ALA A 123 -11.04 -8.68 33.81
N ARG A 124 -11.92 -8.57 32.80
CA ARG A 124 -13.19 -9.30 32.74
C ARG A 124 -13.00 -10.81 32.59
N ASP A 125 -12.03 -11.23 31.76
CA ASP A 125 -11.70 -12.64 31.56
C ASP A 125 -11.17 -13.29 32.85
N GLN A 126 -10.56 -12.51 33.73
CA GLN A 126 -10.13 -12.92 35.07
C GLN A 126 -11.25 -12.82 36.13
N GLY A 127 -12.45 -12.38 35.76
CA GLY A 127 -13.59 -12.25 36.67
C GLY A 127 -13.43 -11.12 37.71
N LEU A 128 -12.59 -10.12 37.43
CA LEU A 128 -12.32 -9.02 38.37
C LEU A 128 -13.49 -8.02 38.38
N ALA A 129 -13.87 -7.57 39.57
CA ALA A 129 -14.85 -6.51 39.75
C ALA A 129 -14.19 -5.15 39.46
N LEU A 130 -14.71 -4.44 38.45
CA LEU A 130 -14.18 -3.13 38.07
C LEU A 130 -14.74 -2.04 38.99
N PRO A 131 -13.89 -1.29 39.70
CA PRO A 131 -14.32 -0.15 40.49
C PRO A 131 -14.90 0.97 39.62
N GLU A 132 -15.82 1.75 40.18
CA GLU A 132 -16.45 2.87 39.49
C GLU A 132 -15.47 4.03 39.27
N THR A 133 -15.49 4.61 38.08
CA THR A 133 -14.66 5.75 37.68
C THR A 133 -15.41 7.05 37.93
N VAL A 134 -14.87 7.91 38.79
CA VAL A 134 -15.48 9.18 39.20
C VAL A 134 -15.14 10.28 38.21
N THR A 135 -13.86 10.39 37.84
CA THR A 135 -13.37 11.35 36.86
C THR A 135 -12.52 10.64 35.82
N PHE A 136 -12.63 11.06 34.56
CA PHE A 136 -11.85 10.53 33.45
C PHE A 136 -11.40 11.66 32.53
N ARG A 137 -10.13 11.63 32.13
CA ARG A 137 -9.55 12.56 31.17
C ARG A 137 -8.57 11.83 30.25
N ALA A 138 -8.93 11.74 28.97
CA ALA A 138 -8.01 11.34 27.92
C ALA A 138 -7.01 12.47 27.61
N LEU A 139 -5.73 12.11 27.49
CA LEU A 139 -4.64 12.99 27.08
C LEU A 139 -4.11 12.47 25.73
N PRO A 140 -4.61 12.98 24.59
CA PRO A 140 -4.25 12.47 23.27
C PRO A 140 -2.75 12.43 23.05
N GLY A 141 -2.24 11.24 22.69
CA GLY A 141 -0.81 11.03 22.51
C GLY A 141 -0.01 11.03 23.82
N PHE A 142 -0.61 10.82 25.00
CA PHE A 142 0.12 10.63 26.26
C PHE A 142 -0.41 9.46 27.07
N GLY A 143 -1.74 9.34 27.20
CA GLY A 143 -2.41 8.31 27.99
C GLY A 143 -3.71 8.83 28.60
N ILE A 144 -4.05 8.36 29.80
CA ILE A 144 -5.25 8.76 30.54
C ILE A 144 -4.91 9.17 31.97
N ARG A 145 -5.81 9.96 32.56
CA ARG A 145 -5.86 10.24 33.99
C ARG A 145 -7.29 10.02 34.48
N ALA A 146 -7.45 9.35 35.61
CA ALA A 146 -8.75 9.03 36.16
C ALA A 146 -8.72 8.99 37.69
N GLU A 147 -9.89 9.14 38.32
CA GLU A 147 -10.09 8.79 39.73
C GLU A 147 -10.96 7.55 39.82
N VAL A 148 -10.42 6.47 40.36
CA VAL A 148 -11.06 5.15 40.38
C VAL A 148 -10.82 4.50 41.73
N GLY A 149 -11.88 3.98 42.37
CA GLY A 149 -11.75 3.32 43.67
C GLY A 149 -11.16 4.20 44.77
N GLY A 150 -11.31 5.53 44.66
CA GLY A 150 -10.73 6.50 45.61
C GLY A 150 -9.27 6.89 45.35
N HIS A 151 -8.66 6.39 44.28
CA HIS A 151 -7.26 6.66 43.92
C HIS A 151 -7.14 7.52 42.67
N ALA A 152 -6.13 8.40 42.63
CA ALA A 152 -5.78 9.17 41.44
C ALA A 152 -4.85 8.36 40.54
N LEU A 153 -5.38 7.81 39.45
CA LEU A 153 -4.68 6.99 38.47
C LEU A 153 -4.14 7.83 37.30
N THR A 154 -2.92 7.51 36.88
CA THR A 154 -2.30 7.98 35.63
C THR A 154 -1.76 6.79 34.86
N VAL A 155 -2.23 6.56 33.64
CA VAL A 155 -1.81 5.42 32.81
C VAL A 155 -1.31 5.93 31.48
N GLY A 156 -0.09 5.56 31.08
CA GLY A 156 0.44 5.97 29.78
C GLY A 156 1.92 5.70 29.57
N ALA A 157 2.47 6.22 28.48
CA ALA A 157 3.88 6.04 28.13
C ALA A 157 4.82 6.85 29.06
N ALA A 158 6.13 6.60 28.99
CA ALA A 158 7.15 7.28 29.81
C ALA A 158 7.06 8.81 29.77
N ARG A 159 6.69 9.39 28.61
CA ARG A 159 6.47 10.84 28.45
C ARG A 159 5.38 11.41 29.36
N LEU A 160 4.33 10.64 29.66
CA LEU A 160 3.28 11.06 30.59
C LEU A 160 3.80 11.04 32.03
N MET A 161 4.55 9.99 32.40
CA MET A 161 5.16 9.90 33.74
C MET A 161 6.11 11.06 34.00
N ALA A 162 6.98 11.39 33.04
CA ALA A 162 7.88 12.53 33.13
C ALA A 162 7.12 13.87 33.29
N ARG A 163 6.01 14.03 32.57
CA ARG A 163 5.14 15.21 32.65
C ARG A 163 4.48 15.36 34.01
N GLU A 164 4.00 14.26 34.58
CA GLU A 164 3.34 14.21 35.89
C GLU A 164 4.35 14.07 37.06
N LYS A 165 5.65 14.04 36.75
CA LYS A 165 6.76 13.91 37.72
C LYS A 165 6.69 12.61 38.55
N ILE A 166 6.27 11.52 37.91
CA ILE A 166 6.24 10.18 38.50
C ILE A 166 7.54 9.46 38.14
N GLU A 167 8.29 9.00 39.13
CA GLU A 167 9.55 8.29 38.92
C GLU A 167 9.32 6.86 38.41
N THR A 168 9.94 6.49 37.30
CA THR A 168 9.76 5.17 36.64
C THR A 168 10.92 4.19 36.84
N ALA A 169 11.94 4.57 37.63
CA ALA A 169 13.22 3.85 37.71
C ALA A 169 13.08 2.36 38.07
N GLY A 170 12.15 2.01 38.96
CA GLY A 170 11.91 0.62 39.38
C GLY A 170 11.37 -0.31 38.29
N PHE A 171 10.85 0.25 37.18
CA PHE A 171 10.24 -0.52 36.08
C PHE A 171 10.88 -0.28 34.73
N ALA A 172 11.93 0.56 34.66
CA ALA A 172 12.59 0.90 33.41
C ALA A 172 13.14 -0.33 32.68
N GLU A 173 13.81 -1.25 33.39
CA GLU A 173 14.35 -2.47 32.78
C GLU A 173 13.26 -3.40 32.24
N SER A 174 12.15 -3.55 32.98
CA SER A 174 11.00 -4.36 32.53
C SER A 174 10.35 -3.74 31.30
N ALA A 175 10.13 -2.42 31.32
CA ALA A 175 9.58 -1.69 30.18
C ALA A 175 10.48 -1.79 28.94
N ASP A 176 11.79 -1.67 29.10
CA ASP A 176 12.77 -1.83 28.02
C ASP A 176 12.79 -3.24 27.46
N SER A 177 12.67 -4.26 28.32
CA SER A 177 12.55 -5.66 27.88
C SER A 177 11.29 -5.86 27.05
N TYR A 178 10.14 -5.38 27.52
CA TYR A 178 8.88 -5.48 26.79
C TYR A 178 8.91 -4.73 25.45
N ALA A 179 9.53 -3.55 25.42
CA ALA A 179 9.71 -2.81 24.18
C ALA A 179 10.61 -3.56 23.18
N LYS A 180 11.68 -4.21 23.65
CA LYS A 180 12.56 -5.04 22.81
C LYS A 180 11.83 -6.26 22.23
N ASP A 181 10.83 -6.76 22.94
CA ASP A 181 9.94 -7.83 22.48
C ASP A 181 8.81 -7.34 21.54
N GLY A 182 8.80 -6.05 21.17
CA GLY A 182 7.76 -5.48 20.31
C GLY A 182 6.42 -5.24 21.02
N LYS A 183 6.42 -5.22 22.35
CA LYS A 183 5.25 -4.89 23.18
C LYS A 183 5.26 -3.40 23.49
N THR A 184 4.09 -2.82 23.75
CA THR A 184 3.94 -1.42 24.15
C THR A 184 3.84 -1.34 25.68
N PRO A 185 4.89 -0.88 26.39
CA PRO A 185 4.82 -0.72 27.84
C PRO A 185 4.05 0.56 28.21
N LEU A 186 3.15 0.44 29.17
CA LEU A 186 2.41 1.55 29.78
C LEU A 186 2.68 1.53 31.28
N PHE A 187 3.13 2.66 31.78
CA PHE A 187 3.35 2.87 33.20
C PHE A 187 2.02 3.23 33.87
N VAL A 188 1.83 2.70 35.07
CA VAL A 188 0.67 2.94 35.91
C VAL A 188 1.13 3.66 37.16
N GLY A 189 0.71 4.92 37.32
CA GLY A 189 0.91 5.71 38.52
C GLY A 189 -0.37 5.80 39.34
N ILE A 190 -0.25 5.63 40.66
CA ILE A 190 -1.33 5.79 41.64
C ILE A 190 -0.89 6.81 42.69
N ASP A 191 -1.71 7.84 42.90
CA ASP A 191 -1.48 8.88 43.91
C ASP A 191 -0.09 9.55 43.80
N GLY A 192 0.41 9.68 42.57
CA GLY A 192 1.70 10.29 42.25
C GLY A 192 2.91 9.35 42.38
N GLN A 193 2.71 8.07 42.71
CA GLN A 193 3.77 7.06 42.80
C GLN A 193 3.59 5.97 41.73
N ILE A 194 4.69 5.36 41.31
CA ILE A 194 4.63 4.27 40.33
C ILE A 194 4.10 2.99 40.99
N ALA A 195 3.01 2.45 40.44
CA ALA A 195 2.36 1.24 40.93
C ALA A 195 2.70 0.00 40.07
N GLY A 196 3.12 0.20 38.81
CA GLY A 196 3.56 -0.90 37.95
C GLY A 196 3.72 -0.52 36.49
N VAL A 197 3.97 -1.54 35.68
CA VAL A 197 4.01 -1.47 34.22
C VAL A 197 3.18 -2.61 33.63
N ILE A 198 2.34 -2.27 32.65
CA ILE A 198 1.58 -3.22 31.84
C ILE A 198 2.14 -3.23 30.42
N ALA A 199 2.17 -4.40 29.79
CA ALA A 199 2.58 -4.54 28.40
C ALA A 199 1.40 -5.01 27.57
N VAL A 200 1.04 -4.21 26.56
CA VAL A 200 0.02 -4.55 25.58
C VAL A 200 0.71 -4.80 24.25
N ALA A 201 0.36 -5.88 23.56
CA ALA A 201 0.92 -6.21 22.27
C ALA A 201 -0.21 -6.46 21.26
N ASP A 202 -0.03 -5.98 20.04
CA ASP A 202 -0.86 -6.34 18.91
C ASP A 202 -0.08 -7.34 18.04
N PRO A 203 -0.46 -8.63 18.01
CA PRO A 203 0.29 -9.65 17.31
C PRO A 203 0.47 -9.32 15.83
N VAL A 204 1.67 -9.53 15.31
CA VAL A 204 1.96 -9.44 13.87
C VAL A 204 1.13 -10.49 13.13
N LYS A 205 0.55 -10.15 11.97
CA LYS A 205 -0.17 -11.13 11.14
C LYS A 205 0.80 -12.19 10.63
N GLU A 206 0.36 -13.44 10.56
CA GLU A 206 1.17 -14.56 10.04
C GLU A 206 1.63 -14.32 8.60
N THR A 207 0.86 -13.56 7.82
CA THR A 207 1.16 -13.24 6.42
C THR A 207 2.11 -12.06 6.26
N SER A 208 2.38 -11.26 7.31
CA SER A 208 3.25 -10.07 7.24
C SER A 208 4.68 -10.40 6.81
N PRO A 209 5.40 -11.37 7.42
CA PRO A 209 6.79 -11.66 7.04
C PRO A 209 6.91 -12.08 5.56
N ALA A 210 5.99 -12.90 5.09
CA ALA A 210 5.98 -13.36 3.69
C ALA A 210 5.70 -12.22 2.71
N ALA A 211 4.81 -11.29 3.07
CA ALA A 211 4.48 -10.11 2.28
C ALA A 211 5.67 -9.14 2.18
N ILE A 212 6.33 -8.83 3.31
CA ILE A 212 7.52 -7.96 3.33
C ILE A 212 8.64 -8.57 2.49
N ALA A 213 8.94 -9.87 2.68
CA ALA A 213 9.94 -10.57 1.88
C ALA A 213 9.63 -10.56 0.38
N ALA A 214 8.35 -10.62 -0.01
CA ALA A 214 7.95 -10.52 -1.41
C ALA A 214 8.22 -9.13 -1.99
N LEU A 215 8.00 -8.06 -1.22
CA LEU A 215 8.31 -6.69 -1.64
C LEU A 215 9.80 -6.48 -1.82
N HIS A 216 10.64 -6.99 -0.91
CA HIS A 216 12.09 -6.94 -1.07
C HIS A 216 12.57 -7.70 -2.30
N ARG A 217 12.02 -8.89 -2.58
CA ARG A 217 12.32 -9.63 -3.83
C ARG A 217 11.97 -8.84 -5.09
N MET A 218 10.99 -7.94 -5.01
CA MET A 218 10.61 -7.03 -6.09
C MET A 218 11.53 -5.80 -6.20
N GLY A 219 12.54 -5.68 -5.34
CA GLY A 219 13.47 -4.56 -5.26
C GLY A 219 12.85 -3.29 -4.67
N LEU A 220 11.85 -3.44 -3.79
CA LEU A 220 11.20 -2.33 -3.11
C LEU A 220 11.73 -2.22 -1.68
N GLU A 221 11.85 -0.99 -1.20
CA GLU A 221 12.10 -0.69 0.21
C GLU A 221 10.77 -0.66 0.97
N VAL A 222 10.80 -1.05 2.24
CA VAL A 222 9.64 -1.11 3.11
C VAL A 222 9.83 -0.14 4.27
N ALA A 223 8.80 0.68 4.53
CA ALA A 223 8.76 1.58 5.66
C ALA A 223 7.59 1.25 6.59
N MET A 224 7.73 1.54 7.88
CA MET A 224 6.65 1.46 8.85
C MET A 224 6.43 2.82 9.51
N ILE A 225 5.17 3.27 9.55
CA ILE A 225 4.73 4.48 10.24
C ILE A 225 3.87 4.06 11.42
N THR A 226 4.20 4.53 12.62
CA THR A 226 3.47 4.15 13.83
C THR A 226 3.50 5.24 14.90
N GLY A 227 2.48 5.26 15.75
CA GLY A 227 2.41 6.12 16.94
C GLY A 227 3.09 5.52 18.18
N ASP A 228 3.56 4.27 18.10
CA ASP A 228 4.27 3.58 19.17
C ASP A 228 5.64 4.21 19.46
N ALA A 229 6.18 3.89 20.63
CA ALA A 229 7.54 4.28 21.01
C ALA A 229 8.58 3.70 20.04
N GLN A 230 9.68 4.42 19.84
CA GLN A 230 10.76 4.03 18.92
C GLN A 230 11.27 2.60 19.18
N ALA A 231 11.50 2.24 20.44
CA ALA A 231 12.04 0.92 20.80
C ALA A 231 11.12 -0.24 20.35
N THR A 232 9.80 -0.10 20.54
CA THR A 232 8.79 -1.08 20.11
C THR A 232 8.72 -1.16 18.59
N ALA A 233 8.74 -0.02 17.91
CA ALA A 233 8.74 0.05 16.46
C ALA A 233 9.98 -0.63 15.86
N ASP A 234 11.16 -0.37 16.42
CA ASP A 234 12.42 -0.97 15.98
C ASP A 234 12.45 -2.49 16.20
N ALA A 235 11.82 -2.99 17.26
CA ALA A 235 11.69 -4.42 17.51
C ALA A 235 10.86 -5.12 16.43
N ILE A 236 9.67 -4.57 16.11
CA ILE A 236 8.83 -5.06 15.02
C ILE A 236 9.54 -4.96 13.67
N ALA A 237 10.24 -3.84 13.43
CA ALA A 237 11.01 -3.64 12.21
C ALA A 237 12.11 -4.69 12.04
N ARG A 238 12.87 -5.01 13.10
CA ARG A 238 13.87 -6.10 13.06
C ARG A 238 13.24 -7.46 12.83
N GLN A 239 12.09 -7.74 13.44
CA GLN A 239 11.39 -9.01 13.27
C GLN A 239 10.90 -9.21 11.83
N LEU A 240 10.43 -8.14 11.18
CA LEU A 240 9.88 -8.18 9.83
C LEU A 240 10.89 -7.86 8.72
N GLY A 241 12.05 -7.33 9.06
CA GLY A 241 13.06 -6.85 8.11
C GLY A 241 12.73 -5.51 7.47
N ILE A 242 11.99 -4.63 8.16
CA ILE A 242 11.60 -3.30 7.64
C ILE A 242 12.83 -2.39 7.55
N ASP A 243 12.96 -1.64 6.44
CA ASP A 243 14.13 -0.80 6.15
C ASP A 243 14.07 0.56 6.86
N HIS A 244 12.88 1.17 6.92
CA HIS A 244 12.68 2.51 7.48
C HIS A 244 11.58 2.55 8.54
N VAL A 245 11.81 3.26 9.64
CA VAL A 245 10.86 3.36 10.74
C VAL A 245 10.61 4.83 11.09
N SER A 246 9.34 5.23 11.05
CA SER A 246 8.86 6.51 11.58
C SER A 246 7.96 6.22 12.78
N ALA A 247 8.53 6.26 13.98
CA ALA A 247 7.83 6.00 15.24
C ALA A 247 7.35 7.31 15.91
N GLU A 248 6.53 7.16 16.95
CA GLU A 248 5.96 8.26 17.76
C GLU A 248 5.17 9.30 16.93
N VAL A 249 4.68 8.88 15.76
CA VAL A 249 3.94 9.74 14.83
C VAL A 249 2.51 9.92 15.30
N LEU A 250 2.15 11.15 15.63
CA LEU A 250 0.76 11.51 15.92
C LEU A 250 -0.11 11.38 14.66
N PRO A 251 -1.45 11.20 14.77
CA PRO A 251 -2.33 11.07 13.59
C PRO A 251 -2.17 12.19 12.55
N ARG A 252 -2.03 13.45 13.00
CA ARG A 252 -1.78 14.61 12.12
C ARG A 252 -0.39 14.59 11.47
N GLY A 253 0.57 13.89 12.07
CA GLY A 253 1.94 13.76 11.59
C GLY A 253 2.14 12.67 10.54
N LYS A 254 1.18 11.75 10.34
CA LYS A 254 1.31 10.66 9.36
C LYS A 254 1.50 11.19 7.93
N VAL A 255 0.78 12.26 7.57
CA VAL A 255 0.92 12.93 6.26
C VAL A 255 2.35 13.44 6.06
N ALA A 256 2.92 14.11 7.07
CA ALA A 256 4.28 14.62 7.00
C ALA A 256 5.32 13.48 6.90
N ALA A 257 5.09 12.36 7.59
CA ALA A 257 5.95 11.18 7.48
C ALA A 257 5.91 10.56 6.06
N VAL A 258 4.73 10.49 5.43
CA VAL A 258 4.60 10.04 4.04
C VAL A 258 5.31 10.98 3.07
N GLU A 259 5.15 12.30 3.22
CA GLU A 259 5.83 13.28 2.36
C GLU A 259 7.36 13.27 2.53
N ALA A 260 7.86 13.00 3.75
CA ALA A 260 9.28 12.81 3.99
C ALA A 260 9.83 11.59 3.24
N LEU A 261 9.11 10.46 3.28
CA LEU A 261 9.48 9.26 2.51
C LEU A 261 9.45 9.50 1.00
N LYS A 262 8.45 10.23 0.50
CA LYS A 262 8.35 10.62 -0.92
C LYS A 262 9.54 11.44 -1.37
N THR A 263 9.95 12.39 -0.55
CA THR A 263 11.09 13.27 -0.84
C THR A 263 12.42 12.51 -0.83
N ALA A 264 12.59 11.57 0.11
CA ALA A 264 13.84 10.84 0.29
C ALA A 264 14.01 9.65 -0.68
N HIS A 265 12.93 8.92 -0.99
CA HIS A 265 12.99 7.63 -1.71
C HIS A 265 12.21 7.63 -3.04
N GLY A 266 11.49 8.72 -3.35
CA GLY A 266 10.69 8.83 -4.57
C GLY A 266 9.28 8.27 -4.40
N THR A 267 8.71 7.71 -5.47
CA THR A 267 7.30 7.31 -5.51
C THR A 267 6.96 6.33 -4.38
N THR A 268 6.01 6.73 -3.53
CA THR A 268 5.67 6.02 -2.30
C THR A 268 4.22 5.53 -2.35
N ALA A 269 4.05 4.25 -2.07
CA ALA A 269 2.76 3.66 -1.78
C ALA A 269 2.54 3.66 -0.26
N PHE A 270 1.36 4.05 0.21
CA PHE A 270 0.97 3.93 1.62
C PHE A 270 -0.12 2.88 1.79
N VAL A 271 0.04 2.00 2.76
CA VAL A 271 -0.87 0.89 3.04
C VAL A 271 -1.44 1.03 4.45
N GLY A 272 -2.77 1.06 4.58
CA GLY A 272 -3.45 1.22 5.86
C GLY A 272 -4.83 0.54 5.90
N ASP A 273 -5.48 0.54 7.07
CA ASP A 273 -6.86 0.04 7.25
C ASP A 273 -7.93 1.09 6.90
N GLY A 274 -7.50 2.35 6.77
CA GLY A 274 -8.23 3.49 6.25
C GLY A 274 -9.26 4.14 7.19
N ILE A 275 -9.41 3.68 8.44
CA ILE A 275 -10.27 4.38 9.42
C ILE A 275 -9.55 5.64 9.93
N ASN A 276 -8.30 5.49 10.36
CA ASN A 276 -7.49 6.59 10.89
C ASN A 276 -6.50 7.17 9.87
N ASP A 277 -6.39 6.50 8.71
CA ASP A 277 -5.31 6.71 7.76
C ASP A 277 -5.74 7.35 6.45
N ALA A 278 -7.03 7.67 6.29
CA ALA A 278 -7.54 8.30 5.07
C ALA A 278 -6.72 9.52 4.59
N PRO A 279 -6.24 10.44 5.47
CA PRO A 279 -5.37 11.54 5.04
C PRO A 279 -4.01 11.08 4.52
N ALA A 280 -3.41 10.03 5.11
CA ALA A 280 -2.13 9.49 4.68
C ALA A 280 -2.25 8.71 3.36
N LEU A 281 -3.34 7.94 3.20
CA LEU A 281 -3.70 7.25 1.95
C LEU A 281 -3.84 8.24 0.79
N ALA A 282 -4.47 9.39 1.03
CA ALA A 282 -4.67 10.41 -0.01
C ALA A 282 -3.41 11.23 -0.33
N SER A 283 -2.42 11.32 0.58
CA SER A 283 -1.17 12.05 0.36
C SER A 283 -0.11 11.23 -0.38
N ALA A 284 -0.19 9.90 -0.27
CA ALA A 284 0.70 9.00 -0.98
C ALA A 284 0.51 9.10 -2.51
N ASP A 285 1.52 8.71 -3.28
CA ASP A 285 1.37 8.63 -4.74
C ASP A 285 0.39 7.52 -5.15
N VAL A 286 0.28 6.49 -4.29
CA VAL A 286 -0.77 5.48 -4.34
C VAL A 286 -1.19 5.11 -2.92
N GLY A 287 -2.48 5.26 -2.61
CA GLY A 287 -3.08 4.73 -1.38
C GLY A 287 -3.64 3.31 -1.57
N LEU A 288 -3.23 2.36 -0.73
CA LEU A 288 -3.77 1.00 -0.68
C LEU A 288 -4.49 0.75 0.66
N ALA A 289 -5.78 0.45 0.60
CA ALA A 289 -6.53 0.06 1.79
C ALA A 289 -6.58 -1.47 1.95
N ILE A 290 -6.36 -1.98 3.16
CA ILE A 290 -6.52 -3.39 3.52
C ILE A 290 -7.90 -3.62 4.14
N GLY A 291 -8.64 -4.60 3.61
CA GLY A 291 -9.83 -5.17 4.26
C GLY A 291 -11.17 -4.55 3.86
N THR A 292 -12.21 -4.90 4.62
CA THR A 292 -13.59 -4.39 4.49
C THR A 292 -13.74 -3.02 5.15
N GLY A 293 -12.76 -2.13 4.97
CA GLY A 293 -12.75 -0.81 5.60
C GLY A 293 -14.10 -0.10 5.40
N THR A 294 -14.44 0.79 6.34
CA THR A 294 -15.63 1.63 6.25
C THR A 294 -15.70 2.32 4.88
N ASP A 295 -16.88 2.72 4.41
CA ASP A 295 -17.04 3.38 3.09
C ASP A 295 -16.09 4.58 2.89
N VAL A 296 -15.62 5.19 3.99
CA VAL A 296 -14.64 6.28 4.03
C VAL A 296 -13.23 5.81 3.64
N ALA A 297 -12.76 4.69 4.22
CA ALA A 297 -11.47 4.06 3.93
C ALA A 297 -11.39 3.59 2.48
N ILE A 298 -12.48 2.95 2.03
CA ILE A 298 -12.68 2.63 0.63
C ILE A 298 -12.59 3.95 -0.12
N GLY A 299 -13.47 4.93 0.11
CA GLY A 299 -13.53 6.22 -0.58
C GLY A 299 -12.20 6.96 -0.79
N ALA A 300 -11.26 6.88 0.16
CA ALA A 300 -9.96 7.55 0.09
C ALA A 300 -8.86 6.82 -0.70
N ALA A 301 -8.92 5.48 -0.81
CA ALA A 301 -7.84 4.68 -1.42
C ALA A 301 -7.98 4.52 -2.95
N ASP A 302 -6.85 4.44 -3.64
CA ASP A 302 -6.77 4.18 -5.08
C ASP A 302 -6.93 2.69 -5.40
N VAL A 303 -6.41 1.83 -4.51
CA VAL A 303 -6.50 0.37 -4.57
C VAL A 303 -7.03 -0.19 -3.26
N VAL A 304 -7.94 -1.16 -3.33
CA VAL A 304 -8.53 -1.82 -2.17
C VAL A 304 -8.25 -3.32 -2.22
N LEU A 305 -7.72 -3.87 -1.14
CA LEU A 305 -7.45 -5.29 -0.98
C LEU A 305 -8.62 -5.97 -0.25
N SER A 306 -9.52 -6.58 -1.00
CA SER A 306 -10.76 -7.16 -0.46
C SER A 306 -10.52 -8.43 0.36
N SER A 307 -9.38 -9.10 0.19
CA SER A 307 -9.00 -10.26 0.99
C SER A 307 -8.57 -9.91 2.41
N GLY A 308 -8.23 -8.63 2.68
CA GLY A 308 -7.67 -8.21 3.98
C GLY A 308 -6.23 -8.68 4.25
N GLU A 309 -5.60 -9.30 3.25
CA GLU A 309 -4.30 -9.94 3.38
C GLU A 309 -3.16 -9.11 2.76
N LEU A 310 -2.07 -8.94 3.49
CA LEU A 310 -0.88 -8.18 3.09
C LEU A 310 -0.21 -8.67 1.78
N PRO A 311 -0.17 -9.98 1.47
CA PRO A 311 0.30 -10.46 0.16
C PRO A 311 -0.44 -9.84 -1.04
N GLY A 312 -1.64 -9.30 -0.84
CA GLY A 312 -2.38 -8.53 -1.83
C GLY A 312 -1.61 -7.30 -2.34
N VAL A 313 -0.78 -6.66 -1.50
CA VAL A 313 0.04 -5.50 -1.88
C VAL A 313 1.06 -5.89 -2.95
N ALA A 314 1.82 -6.96 -2.72
CA ALA A 314 2.79 -7.47 -3.69
C ALA A 314 2.09 -7.92 -4.99
N THR A 315 0.91 -8.54 -4.86
CA THR A 315 0.07 -8.94 -6.00
C THR A 315 -0.37 -7.73 -6.84
N ALA A 316 -0.81 -6.65 -6.20
CA ALA A 316 -1.21 -5.41 -6.85
C ALA A 316 -0.06 -4.79 -7.65
N ILE A 317 1.12 -4.68 -7.05
CA ILE A 317 2.30 -4.12 -7.70
C ILE A 317 2.77 -5.02 -8.85
N ALA A 318 2.76 -6.34 -8.66
CA ALA A 318 3.16 -7.29 -9.70
C ALA A 318 2.22 -7.22 -10.91
N LEU A 319 0.90 -7.10 -10.66
CA LEU A 319 -0.11 -6.97 -11.69
C LEU A 319 0.00 -5.63 -12.44
N SER A 320 0.26 -4.54 -11.71
CA SER A 320 0.57 -3.23 -12.28
C SER A 320 1.76 -3.32 -13.24
N ARG A 321 2.92 -3.83 -12.79
CA ARG A 321 4.12 -4.00 -13.62
C ARG A 321 3.87 -4.87 -14.86
N GLN A 322 3.08 -5.95 -14.73
CA GLN A 322 2.73 -6.81 -15.87
C GLN A 322 1.80 -6.11 -16.86
N THR A 323 0.82 -5.36 -16.36
CA THR A 323 -0.14 -4.60 -17.18
C THR A 323 0.59 -3.50 -17.95
N MET A 324 1.46 -2.74 -17.29
CA MET A 324 2.25 -1.68 -17.93
C MET A 324 3.24 -2.22 -18.96
N ARG A 325 3.83 -3.39 -18.70
CA ARG A 325 4.64 -4.10 -19.71
C ARG A 325 3.81 -4.51 -20.92
N ASN A 326 2.58 -4.99 -20.70
CA ASN A 326 1.67 -5.35 -21.79
C ASN A 326 1.26 -4.13 -22.63
N ILE A 327 0.95 -3.00 -21.98
CA ILE A 327 0.65 -1.73 -22.65
C ILE A 327 1.82 -1.29 -23.53
N ARG A 328 3.05 -1.30 -22.98
CA ARG A 328 4.26 -0.96 -23.74
C ARG A 328 4.48 -1.88 -24.93
N GLN A 329 4.24 -3.19 -24.78
CA GLN A 329 4.29 -4.14 -25.89
C GLN A 329 3.23 -3.83 -26.95
N ASN A 330 1.98 -3.59 -26.54
CA ASN A 330 0.89 -3.32 -27.47
C ASN A 330 1.11 -2.02 -28.23
N LEU A 331 1.61 -0.96 -27.57
CA LEU A 331 1.97 0.29 -28.23
C LEU A 331 3.16 0.11 -29.16
N PHE A 332 4.21 -0.60 -28.72
CA PHE A 332 5.36 -0.91 -29.58
C PHE A 332 4.92 -1.62 -30.86
N TRP A 333 4.08 -2.63 -30.75
CA TRP A 333 3.55 -3.33 -31.92
C TRP A 333 2.58 -2.46 -32.72
N ALA A 334 1.70 -1.69 -32.09
CA ALA A 334 0.74 -0.82 -32.76
C ALA A 334 1.37 0.28 -33.61
N PHE A 335 2.64 0.65 -33.37
CA PHE A 335 3.40 1.59 -34.19
C PHE A 335 4.50 0.91 -35.02
N GLY A 336 5.08 -0.17 -34.52
CA GLY A 336 6.27 -0.81 -35.11
C GLY A 336 6.02 -1.30 -36.53
N TYR A 337 4.88 -1.94 -36.80
CA TYR A 337 4.57 -2.37 -38.17
C TYR A 337 4.27 -1.17 -39.09
N ASN A 338 3.61 -0.10 -38.60
CA ASN A 338 3.37 1.10 -39.39
C ASN A 338 4.69 1.74 -39.81
N VAL A 339 5.65 1.90 -38.88
CA VAL A 339 6.98 2.46 -39.18
C VAL A 339 7.71 1.65 -40.26
N VAL A 340 7.61 0.31 -40.21
CA VAL A 340 8.23 -0.56 -41.23
C VAL A 340 7.49 -0.50 -42.56
N LEU A 341 6.17 -0.41 -42.56
CA LEU A 341 5.36 -0.43 -43.78
C LEU A 341 5.21 0.94 -44.45
N ILE A 342 5.46 2.06 -43.76
CA ILE A 342 5.44 3.41 -44.37
C ILE A 342 6.45 3.53 -45.51
N PRO A 343 7.74 3.16 -45.38
CA PRO A 343 8.69 3.16 -46.49
C PRO A 343 8.27 2.24 -47.64
N VAL A 344 7.66 1.09 -47.32
CA VAL A 344 7.16 0.14 -48.33
C VAL A 344 5.98 0.75 -49.11
N ALA A 345 5.03 1.39 -48.41
CA ALA A 345 3.91 2.11 -49.02
C ALA A 345 4.37 3.34 -49.81
N ALA A 346 5.43 4.02 -49.36
CA ALA A 346 6.08 5.10 -50.09
C ALA A 346 6.79 4.62 -51.37
N GLY A 347 6.91 3.30 -51.56
CA GLY A 347 7.42 2.69 -52.78
C GLY A 347 8.94 2.52 -52.82
N VAL A 348 9.62 2.50 -51.66
CA VAL A 348 11.07 2.25 -51.56
C VAL A 348 11.47 0.90 -52.15
N LEU A 349 10.56 -0.09 -52.16
CA LEU A 349 10.82 -1.40 -52.77
C LEU A 349 10.66 -1.42 -54.29
N TYR A 350 10.01 -0.41 -54.88
CA TYR A 350 9.72 -0.38 -56.32
C TYR A 350 10.97 -0.36 -57.22
N PRO A 351 12.03 0.43 -56.92
CA PRO A 351 13.27 0.40 -57.70
C PRO A 351 13.99 -0.95 -57.73
N PHE A 352 13.72 -1.82 -56.74
CA PHE A 352 14.30 -3.16 -56.64
C PHE A 352 13.42 -4.26 -57.25
N GLY A 353 12.38 -3.88 -58.01
CA GLY A 353 11.40 -4.81 -58.60
C GLY A 353 10.35 -5.33 -57.60
N GLY A 354 10.25 -4.70 -56.43
CA GLY A 354 9.29 -5.07 -55.39
C GLY A 354 7.88 -4.51 -55.63
N PRO A 355 6.85 -5.12 -55.01
CA PRO A 355 5.46 -4.68 -55.16
C PRO A 355 5.21 -3.33 -54.47
N MET A 356 4.31 -2.53 -55.03
CA MET A 356 3.72 -1.41 -54.30
C MET A 356 2.72 -1.94 -53.27
N LEU A 357 2.71 -1.34 -52.09
CA LEU A 357 1.77 -1.72 -51.04
C LEU A 357 0.36 -1.26 -51.45
N SER A 358 -0.51 -2.22 -51.75
CA SER A 358 -1.90 -1.92 -52.08
C SER A 358 -2.66 -1.48 -50.82
N PRO A 359 -3.62 -0.54 -50.93
CA PRO A 359 -4.46 -0.15 -49.81
C PRO A 359 -5.17 -1.34 -49.12
N MET A 360 -5.46 -2.41 -49.89
CA MET A 360 -6.04 -3.65 -49.36
C MET A 360 -5.07 -4.38 -48.42
N LEU A 361 -3.79 -4.49 -48.78
CA LEU A 361 -2.78 -5.10 -47.91
C LEU A 361 -2.51 -4.23 -46.67
N ALA A 362 -2.53 -2.90 -46.80
CA ALA A 362 -2.47 -2.00 -45.67
C ALA A 362 -3.63 -2.22 -44.69
N ALA A 363 -4.86 -2.32 -45.22
CA ALA A 363 -6.05 -2.61 -44.42
C ALA A 363 -5.96 -3.97 -43.70
N PHE A 364 -5.48 -5.00 -44.38
CA PHE A 364 -5.26 -6.31 -43.77
C PHE A 364 -4.22 -6.27 -42.64
N ALA A 365 -3.10 -5.58 -42.84
CA ALA A 365 -2.07 -5.40 -41.81
C ALA A 365 -2.62 -4.67 -40.57
N MET A 366 -3.45 -3.64 -40.75
CA MET A 366 -4.12 -2.94 -39.65
C MET A 366 -5.07 -3.85 -38.86
N ALA A 367 -5.83 -4.71 -39.54
CA ALA A 367 -6.70 -5.69 -38.89
C ALA A 367 -5.89 -6.71 -38.06
N MET A 368 -4.79 -7.22 -38.62
CA MET A 368 -3.88 -8.14 -37.93
C MET A 368 -3.24 -7.51 -36.70
N SER A 369 -2.86 -6.22 -36.76
CA SER A 369 -2.36 -5.49 -35.59
C SER A 369 -3.39 -5.42 -34.47
N SER A 370 -4.66 -5.18 -34.79
CA SER A 370 -5.73 -5.13 -33.78
C SER A 370 -5.93 -6.49 -33.11
N ILE A 371 -5.92 -7.58 -33.89
CA ILE A 371 -5.99 -8.96 -33.36
C ILE A 371 -4.80 -9.25 -32.45
N PHE A 372 -3.60 -8.85 -32.86
CA PHE A 372 -2.38 -9.03 -32.06
C PHE A 372 -2.48 -8.29 -30.72
N VAL A 373 -2.87 -7.02 -30.72
CA VAL A 373 -3.01 -6.21 -29.50
C VAL A 373 -4.05 -6.82 -28.56
N LEU A 374 -5.21 -7.23 -29.08
CA LEU A 374 -6.26 -7.87 -28.28
C LEU A 374 -5.80 -9.21 -27.68
N THR A 375 -5.19 -10.08 -28.50
CA THR A 375 -4.69 -11.38 -28.04
C THR A 375 -3.57 -11.23 -27.01
N ASN A 376 -2.68 -10.26 -27.18
CA ASN A 376 -1.63 -9.97 -26.22
C ASN A 376 -2.20 -9.41 -24.90
N ALA A 377 -3.19 -8.51 -24.95
CA ALA A 377 -3.86 -8.02 -23.75
C ALA A 377 -4.57 -9.14 -22.98
N LEU A 378 -5.22 -10.08 -23.67
CA LEU A 378 -5.89 -11.23 -23.05
C LEU A 378 -4.95 -12.17 -22.30
N ARG A 379 -3.63 -12.13 -22.55
CA ARG A 379 -2.65 -12.89 -21.76
C ARG A 379 -2.64 -12.48 -20.28
N LEU A 380 -3.01 -11.23 -19.98
CA LEU A 380 -3.13 -10.74 -18.60
C LEU A 380 -4.18 -11.50 -17.78
N ARG A 381 -5.15 -12.19 -18.40
CA ARG A 381 -6.10 -13.06 -17.69
C ARG A 381 -5.41 -14.19 -16.89
N ARG A 382 -4.18 -14.54 -17.28
CA ARG A 382 -3.36 -15.57 -16.61
C ARG A 382 -2.31 -14.96 -15.67
N ALA A 383 -2.26 -13.64 -15.52
CA ALA A 383 -1.34 -12.95 -14.61
C ALA A 383 -1.64 -13.33 -13.15
N GLY A 384 -0.60 -13.45 -12.33
CA GLY A 384 -0.74 -13.75 -10.90
C GLY A 384 -1.13 -15.21 -10.57
N GLY A 385 -1.04 -16.17 -11.50
CA GLY A 385 -1.06 -17.59 -11.15
C GLY A 385 0.20 -17.98 -10.36
N GLN A 386 0.11 -18.96 -9.45
CA GLN A 386 1.13 -19.42 -8.48
C GLN A 386 2.59 -19.52 -8.98
N ARG A 387 2.84 -19.61 -10.30
CA ARG A 387 4.18 -19.57 -10.90
C ARG A 387 4.87 -18.19 -10.89
N ALA A 388 4.13 -17.08 -10.80
CA ALA A 388 4.70 -15.73 -10.89
C ALA A 388 5.25 -15.16 -9.57
N MET A 389 4.96 -15.81 -8.43
CA MET A 389 5.53 -15.43 -7.12
C MET A 389 6.74 -16.29 -6.71
N ALA A 390 7.09 -17.30 -7.54
CA ALA A 390 8.18 -18.23 -7.30
C ALA A 390 9.46 -17.92 -8.11
N VAL A 391 9.47 -16.80 -8.85
CA VAL A 391 10.62 -16.23 -9.57
C VAL A 391 10.71 -14.77 -9.15
#